data_AF-A0A1C6G0C6-F1
#
_entry.id   AF-A0A1C6G0C6-F1
#
_cell.length_a   1.000
_cell.length_b   1.000
_cell.length_c   1.000
_cell.angle_alpha   90.00
_cell.angle_beta   90.00
_cell.angle_gamma   90.00
#
_symmetry.space_group_name_H-M   'P 1'
#
loop_
_entity.id
_entity.type
_entity.pdbx_description
1 polymer ?
#
loop_
_entity_poly.entity_id
_entity_poly.type
_entity_poly.pdbx_seq_one_letter_code
_entity_poly.pdbx_strand_id
1 'polypeptide(L)'
;MLKAVHAQESKKAAREKARAVVEELRAMKRKGAAKKAEDGVEETLTYCEFPFEQWTRIRTNNVIERLNREIRRRTRVVGTFPDGNPALMLVCARLRHGAGTQWGNKKYMNMKHLEGAL
;
A
#
# COMPACT_ATOMS: atom_id res chain seq x y z
N MET A 1 7.27 -1.47 14.34
CA MET A 1 6.04 -1.06 15.04
C MET A 1 4.79 -1.12 14.14
N LEU A 2 4.60 -0.25 13.14
CA LEU A 2 3.36 -0.22 12.33
C LEU A 2 3.03 -1.53 11.57
N LYS A 3 4.05 -2.21 11.01
CA LYS A 3 3.85 -3.52 10.35
C LYS A 3 3.25 -4.57 11.28
N ALA A 4 3.44 -4.44 12.59
CA ALA A 4 2.93 -5.41 13.57
C ALA A 4 1.39 -5.35 13.70
N VAL A 5 0.77 -4.20 13.40
CA VAL A 5 -0.70 -4.06 13.35
C VAL A 5 -1.28 -5.00 12.30
N HIS A 6 -0.67 -5.02 11.12
CA HIS A 6 -1.17 -5.83 10.01
C HIS A 6 -0.66 -7.28 10.02
N ALA A 7 0.28 -7.62 10.89
CA ALA A 7 0.78 -8.98 11.05
C ALA A 7 -0.18 -9.87 11.86
N GLN A 8 -1.26 -9.30 12.41
CA GLN A 8 -2.25 -10.03 13.19
C GLN A 8 -3.17 -10.88 12.30
N GLU A 9 -3.66 -11.99 12.84
CA GLU A 9 -4.50 -12.96 12.12
C GLU A 9 -6.00 -12.65 12.22
N SER A 10 -6.40 -11.63 13.01
CA SER A 10 -7.79 -11.19 13.12
C SER A 10 -7.93 -9.67 13.15
N LYS A 11 -9.07 -9.15 12.67
CA LYS A 11 -9.40 -7.72 12.72
C LYS A 11 -9.40 -7.19 14.16
N LYS A 12 -9.87 -7.99 15.11
CA LYS A 12 -9.88 -7.64 16.55
C LYS A 12 -8.46 -7.51 17.10
N ALA A 13 -7.59 -8.50 16.87
CA ALA A 13 -6.20 -8.44 17.30
C ALA A 13 -5.44 -7.29 16.62
N ALA A 14 -5.71 -7.01 15.34
CA ALA A 14 -5.14 -5.87 14.63
C ALA A 14 -5.54 -4.53 15.27
N ARG A 15 -6.81 -4.35 15.65
CA ARG A 15 -7.28 -3.16 16.38
C ARG A 15 -6.61 -2.98 17.73
N GLU A 16 -6.52 -4.05 18.52
CA GLU A 16 -5.86 -4.01 19.83
C GLU A 16 -4.38 -3.65 19.67
N LYS A 17 -3.70 -4.23 18.67
CA LYS A 17 -2.31 -3.89 18.38
C LYS A 17 -2.15 -2.45 17.89
N ALA A 18 -3.09 -1.94 17.10
CA ALA A 18 -3.07 -0.55 16.64
C ALA A 18 -3.17 0.43 17.81
N ARG A 19 -4.04 0.17 18.79
CA ARG A 19 -4.13 0.98 20.02
C ARG A 19 -2.82 1.00 20.78
N ALA A 20 -2.20 -0.16 20.97
CA ALA A 20 -0.88 -0.25 21.62
C ALA A 20 0.19 0.56 20.87
N VAL A 21 0.18 0.51 19.54
CA VAL A 21 1.11 1.27 18.68
C VAL A 21 0.86 2.78 18.75
N VAL A 22 -0.40 3.22 18.86
CA VAL A 22 -0.74 4.63 19.05
C VAL A 22 -0.22 5.14 20.39
N GLU A 23 -0.39 4.38 21.47
CA GLU A 23 0.15 4.73 22.79
C GLU A 23 1.68 4.80 22.79
N GLU A 24 2.34 3.85 22.13
CA GLU A 24 3.79 3.87 21.95
C GLU A 24 4.26 5.11 21.16
N LEU A 25 3.54 5.49 20.10
CA LEU A 25 3.82 6.73 19.34
C LEU A 25 3.64 7.99 20.19
N ARG A 26 2.63 8.02 21.07
CA ARG A 26 2.38 9.13 22.01
C ARG A 26 3.53 9.22 23.02
N ALA A 27 3.96 8.09 23.59
CA ALA A 27 5.09 8.02 24.52
C ALA A 27 6.40 8.49 23.86
N MET A 28 6.63 8.14 22.59
CA MET A 28 7.76 8.64 21.78
C MET A 28 7.64 10.11 21.36
N LYS A 29 6.63 10.84 21.84
CA LYS A 29 6.32 12.25 21.50
C LYS A 29 6.05 12.47 20.00
N ARG A 30 5.65 11.44 19.25
CA ARG A 30 5.29 11.51 17.82
C ARG A 30 3.80 11.77 17.63
N LYS A 31 3.30 12.88 18.19
CA LYS A 31 1.87 13.20 18.28
C LYS A 31 1.14 13.17 16.92
N GLY A 32 1.76 13.72 15.87
CA GLY A 32 1.17 13.73 14.52
C GLY A 32 1.02 12.33 13.91
N ALA A 33 2.00 11.46 14.12
CA ALA A 33 1.94 10.07 13.65
C ALA A 33 0.92 9.26 14.46
N ALA A 34 0.85 9.47 15.78
CA ALA A 34 -0.15 8.85 16.64
C ALA A 34 -1.57 9.20 16.18
N LYS A 35 -1.85 10.51 16.01
CA LYS A 35 -3.14 11.00 15.53
C LYS A 35 -3.49 10.41 14.16
N LYS A 36 -2.55 10.44 13.20
CA LYS A 36 -2.81 9.90 11.86
C LYS A 36 -3.07 8.39 11.87
N ALA A 37 -2.39 7.65 12.74
CA ALA A 37 -2.60 6.21 12.89
C ALA A 37 -3.96 5.90 13.55
N GLU A 38 -4.37 6.69 14.54
CA GLU A 38 -5.67 6.57 15.20
C GLU A 38 -6.82 6.90 14.25
N ASP A 39 -6.74 8.02 13.53
CA ASP A 39 -7.78 8.46 12.59
C ASP A 39 -7.94 7.48 11.41
N GLY A 40 -6.84 6.87 10.95
CA GLY A 40 -6.83 6.03 9.74
C GLY A 40 -6.95 4.52 10.00
N VAL A 41 -6.93 4.06 11.25
CA VAL A 41 -6.80 2.62 11.55
C VAL A 41 -7.91 1.80 10.90
N GLU A 42 -9.17 2.25 10.99
CA GLU A 42 -10.30 1.48 10.50
C GLU A 42 -10.29 1.34 8.98
N GLU A 43 -9.95 2.41 8.25
CA GLU A 43 -9.77 2.38 6.79
C GLU A 43 -8.65 1.41 6.38
N THR A 44 -7.57 1.37 7.16
CA THR A 44 -6.44 0.46 6.86
C THR A 44 -6.75 -1.00 7.17
N LEU A 45 -7.80 -1.30 7.93
CA LEU A 45 -8.22 -2.66 8.31
C LEU A 45 -9.40 -3.18 7.49
N THR A 46 -9.91 -2.43 6.52
CA THR A 46 -11.00 -2.88 5.63
C THR A 46 -10.63 -4.16 4.88
N TYR A 47 -9.36 -4.39 4.56
CA TYR A 47 -8.93 -5.63 3.89
C TYR A 47 -9.22 -6.90 4.70
N CYS A 48 -9.44 -6.79 6.02
CA CYS A 48 -9.78 -7.92 6.87
C CYS A 48 -11.17 -8.50 6.60
N GLU A 49 -11.98 -7.84 5.78
CA GLU A 49 -13.29 -8.35 5.32
C GLU A 49 -13.16 -9.35 4.17
N PHE A 50 -11.99 -9.44 3.54
CA PHE A 50 -11.68 -10.41 2.51
C PHE A 50 -11.19 -11.73 3.12
N PRO A 51 -11.18 -12.84 2.36
CA PRO A 51 -10.55 -14.08 2.79
C PRO A 51 -9.08 -13.88 3.21
N PHE A 52 -8.66 -14.61 4.25
CA PHE A 52 -7.33 -14.47 4.86
C PHE A 52 -6.19 -14.63 3.85
N GLU A 53 -6.34 -15.53 2.88
CA GLU A 53 -5.37 -15.78 1.80
C GLU A 53 -5.10 -14.55 0.94
N GLN A 54 -6.04 -13.61 0.90
CA GLN A 54 -5.96 -12.39 0.09
C GLN A 54 -5.37 -11.19 0.84
N TRP A 55 -5.36 -11.21 2.18
CA TRP A 55 -4.96 -10.08 3.01
C TRP A 55 -3.59 -9.52 2.64
N THR A 56 -2.60 -10.40 2.46
CA THR A 56 -1.24 -9.98 2.11
C THR A 56 -1.15 -9.32 0.74
N ARG A 57 -1.99 -9.71 -0.22
CA ARG A 57 -2.00 -9.08 -1.54
C ARG A 57 -2.67 -7.71 -1.51
N ILE A 58 -3.75 -7.56 -0.75
CA ILE A 58 -4.50 -6.30 -0.65
C ILE A 58 -3.72 -5.26 0.17
N ARG A 59 -3.15 -5.64 1.31
CA ARG A 59 -2.49 -4.69 2.23
C ARG A 59 -1.12 -4.22 1.77
N THR A 60 -0.47 -4.92 0.83
CA THR A 60 0.90 -4.57 0.43
C THR A 60 0.91 -3.61 -0.75
N ASN A 61 1.64 -2.51 -0.60
CA ASN A 61 1.82 -1.49 -1.62
C ASN A 61 3.10 -1.70 -2.47
N ASN A 62 3.77 -2.86 -2.34
CA ASN A 62 5.07 -3.16 -2.95
C ASN A 62 5.14 -2.85 -4.45
N VAL A 63 4.05 -3.16 -5.16
CA VAL A 63 3.94 -2.93 -6.61
C VAL A 63 3.95 -1.44 -6.94
N ILE A 64 3.16 -0.65 -6.20
CA ILE A 64 3.08 0.81 -6.35
C ILE A 64 4.40 1.46 -5.94
N GLU A 65 5.01 1.02 -4.83
CA GLU A 65 6.30 1.55 -4.38
C GLU A 65 7.41 1.28 -5.40
N ARG A 66 7.45 0.07 -5.98
CA ARG A 66 8.41 -0.27 -7.03
C ARG A 66 8.23 0.61 -8.26
N LEU A 67 6.98 0.83 -8.67
CA LEU A 67 6.66 1.71 -9.79
C LEU A 67 7.08 3.15 -9.52
N ASN A 68 6.72 3.70 -8.36
CA ASN A 68 7.07 5.07 -7.97
C ASN A 68 8.58 5.26 -7.87
N ARG A 69 9.32 4.26 -7.36
CA ARG A 69 10.78 4.28 -7.32
C ARG A 69 11.37 4.35 -8.73
N GLU A 70 10.84 3.60 -9.68
CA GLU A 70 11.30 3.61 -11.07
C GLU A 70 10.96 4.93 -11.78
N ILE A 71 9.78 5.50 -11.55
CA ILE A 71 9.40 6.83 -12.05
C ILE A 71 10.38 7.90 -11.52
N ARG A 72 10.66 7.90 -10.21
CA ARG A 72 11.63 8.82 -9.59
C ARG A 72 13.04 8.63 -10.15
N ARG A 73 13.47 7.39 -10.38
CA ARG A 73 14.79 7.10 -10.97
C ARG A 73 14.92 7.67 -12.38
N ARG A 74 13.89 7.53 -13.22
CA ARG A 74 13.90 8.00 -14.62
C ARG A 74 13.77 9.50 -14.73
N THR A 75 12.91 10.12 -13.91
CA THR A 75 12.77 11.58 -13.86
C THR A 75 14.04 12.26 -13.35
N ARG A 76 14.74 11.66 -12.37
CA ARG A 76 16.01 12.19 -11.85
C ARG A 76 17.11 12.33 -12.90
N VAL A 77 17.15 11.44 -13.90
CA VAL A 77 18.16 11.51 -14.99
C VAL A 77 17.93 12.72 -15.90
N VAL A 78 16.67 13.13 -16.08
CA VAL A 78 16.33 14.29 -16.92
C VAL A 78 16.69 15.61 -16.22
N GLY A 79 16.63 15.65 -14.89
CA GLY A 79 16.95 16.83 -14.08
C GLY A 79 15.82 17.87 -14.12
N THR A 80 15.67 18.56 -15.26
CA THR A 80 14.67 19.61 -15.46
C THR A 80 13.92 19.37 -16.76
N PHE A 81 12.59 19.35 -16.70
CA PHE A 81 11.75 19.28 -17.89
C PHE A 81 11.44 20.69 -18.41
N PRO A 82 11.36 20.89 -19.73
CA PRO A 82 11.02 22.19 -20.32
C PRO A 82 9.58 22.64 -19.97
N ASP A 83 8.66 21.69 -19.82
CA ASP A 83 7.25 21.89 -19.42
C ASP A 83 6.67 20.59 -18.81
N GLY A 84 5.37 20.60 -18.50
CA GLY A 84 4.69 19.46 -17.87
C GLY A 84 4.42 18.27 -18.81
N ASN A 85 4.31 18.48 -20.13
CA ASN A 85 3.91 17.43 -21.05
C ASN A 85 4.96 16.31 -21.19
N PRO A 86 6.27 16.59 -21.36
CA PRO A 86 7.30 15.57 -21.44
C PRO A 86 7.45 14.78 -20.13
N ALA A 87 7.25 15.44 -18.98
CA ALA A 87 7.23 14.76 -17.69
C ALA A 87 6.06 13.77 -17.61
N LEU A 88 4.86 14.20 -18.00
CA LEU A 88 3.68 13.34 -18.08
C LEU A 88 3.89 12.17 -19.05
N MET A 89 4.42 12.42 -20.24
CA MET A 89 4.70 11.37 -21.24
C MET A 89 5.65 10.31 -20.69
N LEU A 90 6.72 10.69 -20.00
CA LEU A 90 7.67 9.76 -19.41
C LEU A 90 7.01 8.89 -18.34
N VAL A 91 6.18 9.49 -17.48
CA VAL A 91 5.43 8.77 -16.45
C VAL A 91 4.44 7.79 -17.10
N CYS A 92 3.65 8.26 -18.07
CA CYS A 92 2.68 7.44 -18.81
C CYS A 92 3.34 6.27 -19.56
N ALA A 93 4.47 6.52 -20.22
CA ALA A 93 5.25 5.47 -20.88
C ALA A 93 5.69 4.39 -19.88
N ARG A 94 6.12 4.80 -18.67
CA ARG A 94 6.52 3.86 -17.62
C ARG A 94 5.34 3.06 -17.07
N LEU A 95 4.19 3.71 -16.86
CA LEU A 95 2.94 3.06 -16.43
C LEU A 95 2.51 2.00 -17.44
N ARG A 96 2.45 2.37 -18.74
CA ARG A 96 2.08 1.46 -19.84
C ARG A 96 3.00 0.24 -19.90
N HIS A 97 4.30 0.46 -19.78
CA HIS A 97 5.26 -0.64 -19.77
C HIS A 97 5.05 -1.58 -18.56
N GLY A 98 4.82 -1.03 -17.36
CA GLY A 98 4.55 -1.83 -16.16
C GLY A 98 3.30 -2.70 -16.31
N ALA A 99 2.22 -2.10 -16.80
CA ALA A 99 0.97 -2.78 -17.09
C ALA A 99 1.16 -3.92 -18.12
N GLY A 100 1.81 -3.64 -19.25
CA GLY A 100 1.96 -4.60 -20.35
C GLY A 100 2.94 -5.76 -20.09
N THR A 101 3.90 -5.61 -19.18
CA THR A 101 4.94 -6.63 -18.96
C THR A 101 4.74 -7.43 -17.68
N GLN A 102 4.42 -6.77 -16.56
CA GLN A 102 4.43 -7.38 -15.24
C GLN A 102 3.03 -7.65 -14.70
N TRP A 103 2.07 -6.77 -14.97
CA TRP A 103 0.76 -6.80 -14.32
C TRP A 103 -0.30 -7.52 -15.15
N GLY A 104 -0.34 -7.27 -16.46
CA GLY A 104 -1.34 -7.86 -17.35
C GLY A 104 -1.27 -9.38 -17.49
N ASN A 105 -0.11 -9.99 -17.22
CA ASN A 105 0.11 -11.42 -17.43
C ASN A 105 -0.10 -12.28 -16.18
N LYS A 106 -0.24 -11.68 -14.99
CA LYS A 106 -0.29 -12.43 -13.72
C LYS A 106 -1.71 -12.42 -13.15
N LYS A 107 -2.23 -13.61 -12.82
CA LYS A 107 -3.45 -13.73 -11.99
C LYS A 107 -3.14 -13.30 -10.55
N TYR A 108 -3.31 -12.00 -10.30
CA TYR A 108 -2.92 -11.39 -9.03
C TYR A 108 -3.85 -11.77 -7.87
N MET A 109 -5.16 -11.94 -8.12
CA MET A 109 -6.14 -12.40 -7.12
C MET A 109 -6.75 -13.72 -7.55
N ASN A 110 -6.89 -14.66 -6.61
CA ASN A 110 -7.61 -15.91 -6.87
C ASN A 110 -9.07 -15.74 -6.47
N MET A 111 -9.93 -15.62 -7.49
CA MET A 111 -11.38 -15.40 -7.33
C MET A 111 -12.10 -16.56 -6.63
N LYS A 112 -11.56 -17.77 -6.68
CA LYS A 112 -12.16 -18.94 -6.00
C LYS A 112 -12.32 -18.74 -4.50
N HIS A 113 -11.44 -17.95 -3.86
CA HIS A 113 -11.56 -17.66 -2.42
C HIS A 113 -12.71 -16.70 -2.11
N LEU A 114 -13.22 -15.96 -3.10
CA LEU A 114 -14.35 -15.03 -2.93
C LEU A 114 -15.70 -15.71 -3.13
N GLU A 115 -15.75 -16.81 -3.90
CA GLU A 115 -16.99 -17.53 -4.22
C GLU A 115 -17.64 -18.19 -2.99
N GLY A 116 -16.86 -18.52 -1.96
CA GLY A 116 -17.37 -19.09 -0.71
C GLY A 116 -17.54 -18.09 0.44
N ALA A 117 -17.33 -16.80 0.20
CA ALA A 117 -17.39 -15.73 1.20
C ALA A 117 -18.64 -14.82 1.05
N LEU A 118 -19.46 -15.06 0.01
CA LEU A 118 -20.80 -14.49 -0.19
C LEU A 118 -21.85 -15.50 0.29
#